data_AF-A0A3R7HFC9-F1
#
_entry.id   AF-A0A3R7HFC9-F1
#
_cell.length_a   1.000
_cell.length_b   1.000
_cell.length_c   1.000
_cell.angle_alpha   90.00
_cell.angle_beta   90.00
_cell.angle_gamma   90.00
#
_symmetry.space_group_name_H-M   'P 1'
#
loop_
_entity.id
_entity.type
_entity.pdbx_description
1 polymer ?
#
loop_
_entity_poly.entity_id
_entity_poly.type
_entity_poly.pdbx_seq_one_letter_code
_entity_poly.pdbx_strand_id
1 'polypeptide(L)'
;MAILRRRQRGNTPSAVPQPAPEPFEVRISADGGCTVGGTTVAPTDGEPLHEAVLDYLHRLAMATGHAVLATVYDGRSGYVTPIEVLVDGSSRFAGEPGHWPELMGEAAPEPVSPPAAEAVPAAPSPAPAPLPEPSPAAAPEPSPAAAPEPPAPVTPAASAASVTAGEQPSGAAPEAVPEVPAFLAEAVTRINEAIRLGNITSAAAMAEQSRASAVHAFGEGHPHVLHLRELSAYVAYLAGDPTRSLAISLDTARAWHDRGDPRAYQSVLQAAAAWRAVTDAREGLRLGEELIALWAELASVAGPAAADITQLEAARRRMGRLAERTAGQARGSSELSAPREP
;
A
#
# COMPACT_ATOMS: atom_id res chain seq x y z
N MET A 1 51.52 18.87 51.28
CA MET A 1 50.35 19.59 50.73
C MET A 1 50.81 20.49 49.61
N ALA A 2 50.61 20.07 48.34
CA ALA A 2 50.56 20.86 47.09
C ALA A 2 51.02 19.98 45.91
N ILE A 3 50.10 19.55 45.05
CA ILE A 3 50.41 19.08 43.69
C ILE A 3 49.43 19.76 42.74
N LEU A 4 49.98 20.58 41.85
CA LEU A 4 49.34 21.22 40.72
C LEU A 4 48.78 20.15 39.76
N ARG A 5 47.47 20.17 39.49
CA ARG A 5 46.89 19.48 38.33
C ARG A 5 46.47 20.50 37.27
N ARG A 6 47.33 20.58 36.27
CA ARG A 6 47.17 21.25 34.97
C ARG A 6 45.88 20.76 34.29
N ARG A 7 44.90 21.65 34.10
CA ARG A 7 43.75 21.42 33.20
C ARG A 7 44.27 21.32 31.76
N GLN A 8 44.32 20.11 31.23
CA GLN A 8 44.54 19.86 29.81
C GLN A 8 43.20 20.07 29.12
N ARG A 9 43.05 21.19 28.40
CA ARG A 9 41.94 21.40 27.44
C ARG A 9 42.13 20.37 26.33
N GLY A 10 41.35 19.30 26.36
CA GLY A 10 41.16 18.42 25.22
C GLY A 10 40.43 19.20 24.14
N ASN A 11 41.19 19.57 23.11
CA ASN A 11 40.71 20.11 21.85
C ASN A 11 40.00 18.98 21.09
N THR A 12 38.69 18.79 21.31
CA THR A 12 37.86 18.02 20.39
C THR A 12 37.64 18.87 19.14
N PRO A 13 38.07 18.43 17.95
CA PRO A 13 37.75 19.16 16.73
C PRO A 13 36.22 19.20 16.60
N SER A 14 35.66 20.42 16.56
CA SER A 14 34.28 20.63 16.11
C SER A 14 34.14 19.95 14.77
N ALA A 15 33.39 18.85 14.73
CA ALA A 15 32.92 18.27 13.48
C ALA A 15 32.09 19.36 12.80
N VAL A 16 32.65 19.92 11.72
CA VAL A 16 31.87 20.65 10.73
C VAL A 16 30.72 19.72 10.33
N PRO A 17 29.45 20.18 10.28
CA PRO A 17 28.36 19.37 9.74
C PRO A 17 28.78 18.93 8.34
N GLN A 18 29.12 17.66 8.19
CA GLN A 18 29.32 17.09 6.86
C GLN A 18 27.94 17.09 6.20
N PRO A 19 27.81 17.61 4.96
CA PRO A 19 26.56 17.50 4.24
C PRO A 19 26.18 16.02 4.14
N ALA A 20 24.92 15.71 4.43
CA ALA A 20 24.43 14.34 4.32
C ALA A 20 24.72 13.83 2.90
N PRO A 21 25.23 12.58 2.73
CA PRO A 21 25.43 12.02 1.41
C PRO A 21 24.11 12.07 0.65
N GLU A 22 24.14 12.53 -0.60
CA GLU A 22 22.94 12.56 -1.44
C GLU A 22 22.40 11.14 -1.56
N PRO A 23 21.12 10.90 -1.21
CA PRO A 23 20.55 9.57 -1.26
C PRO A 23 20.48 9.08 -2.70
N PHE A 24 20.80 7.80 -2.93
CA PHE A 24 20.66 7.20 -4.24
C PHE A 24 19.18 7.14 -4.63
N GLU A 25 18.86 7.64 -5.82
CA GLU A 25 17.51 7.52 -6.37
C GLU A 25 17.31 6.10 -6.90
N VAL A 26 16.31 5.39 -6.37
CA VAL A 26 15.84 4.11 -6.88
C VAL A 26 14.48 4.32 -7.51
N ARG A 27 14.30 3.99 -8.79
CA ARG A 27 13.01 4.13 -9.48
C ARG A 27 12.49 2.78 -9.91
N ILE A 28 11.31 2.42 -9.42
CA ILE A 28 10.56 1.25 -9.86
C ILE A 28 9.47 1.74 -10.81
N SER A 29 9.59 1.37 -12.08
CA SER A 29 8.63 1.72 -13.12
C SER A 29 7.39 0.82 -13.04
N ALA A 30 6.26 1.33 -13.54
CA ALA A 30 4.99 0.60 -13.54
C ALA A 30 5.07 -0.74 -14.29
N ASP A 31 5.90 -0.80 -15.34
CA ASP A 31 6.20 -1.99 -16.15
C ASP A 31 7.10 -3.02 -15.44
N GLY A 32 7.65 -2.70 -14.27
CA GLY A 32 8.53 -3.58 -13.50
C GLY A 32 10.01 -3.43 -13.77
N GLY A 33 10.43 -2.45 -14.57
CA GLY A 33 11.82 -2.05 -14.60
C GLY A 33 12.23 -1.38 -13.29
N CYS A 34 13.46 -1.62 -12.83
CA CYS A 34 14.06 -0.87 -11.73
C CYS A 34 15.38 -0.23 -12.16
N THR A 35 15.62 1.00 -11.71
CA THR A 35 16.92 1.66 -11.82
C THR A 35 17.41 2.13 -10.46
N VAL A 36 18.72 2.06 -10.22
CA VAL A 36 19.40 2.59 -9.03
C VAL A 36 20.47 3.57 -9.50
N GLY A 37 20.34 4.86 -9.17
CA GLY A 37 21.23 5.92 -9.65
C GLY A 37 21.36 5.95 -11.18
N GLY A 38 20.29 5.58 -11.90
CA GLY A 38 20.28 5.46 -13.37
C GLY A 38 20.78 4.12 -13.94
N THR A 39 21.29 3.20 -13.12
CA THR A 39 21.71 1.85 -13.57
C THR A 39 20.53 0.88 -13.49
N THR A 40 20.23 0.16 -14.57
CA THR A 40 19.16 -0.84 -14.58
C THR A 40 19.52 -2.05 -13.71
N VAL A 41 18.60 -2.40 -12.81
CA VAL A 41 18.69 -3.58 -11.96
C VAL A 41 17.59 -4.55 -12.41
N ALA A 42 18.01 -5.71 -12.93
CA ALA A 42 17.12 -6.78 -13.31
C ALA A 42 17.20 -7.90 -12.25
N PRO A 43 16.07 -8.39 -11.73
CA PRO A 43 16.06 -9.53 -10.83
C PRO A 43 16.47 -10.80 -11.58
N THR A 44 17.03 -11.76 -10.86
CA THR A 44 17.30 -13.11 -11.38
C THR A 44 15.97 -13.87 -11.54
N ASP A 45 15.90 -14.89 -12.41
CA ASP A 45 14.67 -15.66 -12.63
C ASP A 45 14.04 -16.17 -11.31
N GLY A 46 12.84 -15.68 -11.00
CA GLY A 46 12.07 -16.03 -9.80
C GLY A 46 12.39 -15.23 -8.54
N GLU A 47 13.38 -14.33 -8.58
CA GLU A 47 13.71 -13.41 -7.50
C GLU A 47 12.74 -12.21 -7.50
N PRO A 48 12.20 -11.81 -6.33
CA PRO A 48 11.39 -10.61 -6.27
C PRO A 48 12.25 -9.36 -6.45
N LEU A 49 11.73 -8.39 -7.22
CA LEU A 49 12.45 -7.15 -7.59
C LEU A 49 13.02 -6.38 -6.39
N HIS A 50 12.33 -6.39 -5.25
CA HIS A 50 12.78 -5.69 -4.05
C HIS A 50 14.06 -6.32 -3.45
N GLU A 51 14.22 -7.63 -3.55
CA GLU A 51 15.41 -8.35 -3.07
C GLU A 51 16.61 -8.02 -3.95
N ALA A 52 16.43 -8.03 -5.28
CA ALA A 52 17.47 -7.63 -6.23
C ALA A 52 17.96 -6.19 -6.03
N VAL A 53 17.06 -5.28 -5.65
CA VAL A 53 17.39 -3.88 -5.32
C VAL A 53 18.17 -3.80 -4.01
N LEU A 54 17.73 -4.49 -2.96
CA LEU A 54 18.44 -4.52 -1.68
C LEU A 54 19.83 -5.14 -1.81
N ASP A 55 19.98 -6.21 -2.58
CA ASP A 55 21.26 -6.85 -2.88
C ASP A 55 22.19 -5.95 -3.68
N TYR A 56 21.66 -5.16 -4.61
CA TYR A 56 22.44 -4.16 -5.33
C TYR A 56 22.94 -3.04 -4.39
N LEU A 57 22.06 -2.50 -3.54
CA LEU A 57 22.41 -1.47 -2.57
C LEU A 57 23.39 -1.98 -1.50
N HIS A 58 23.24 -3.24 -1.07
CA HIS A 58 24.16 -3.89 -0.16
C HIS A 58 25.55 -4.06 -0.78
N ARG A 59 25.65 -4.47 -2.06
CA ARG A 59 26.93 -4.50 -2.78
C ARG A 59 27.59 -3.12 -2.86
N LEU A 60 26.80 -2.05 -3.04
CA LEU A 60 27.31 -0.68 -2.98
C LEU A 60 27.82 -0.31 -1.58
N ALA A 61 27.10 -0.69 -0.52
CA ALA A 61 27.52 -0.47 0.87
C ALA A 61 28.84 -1.21 1.19
N MET A 62 28.97 -2.45 0.73
CA MET A 62 30.20 -3.24 0.86
C MET A 62 31.37 -2.64 0.08
N ALA A 63 31.13 -2.17 -1.15
CA ALA A 63 32.17 -1.57 -1.99
C ALA A 63 32.67 -0.23 -1.45
N THR A 64 31.77 0.56 -0.85
CA THR A 64 32.09 1.89 -0.28
C THR A 64 32.55 1.82 1.18
N GLY A 65 32.27 0.73 1.89
CA GLY A 65 32.58 0.52 3.30
C GLY A 65 31.71 1.32 4.27
N HIS A 66 30.59 1.90 3.81
CA HIS A 66 29.70 2.74 4.60
C HIS A 66 28.23 2.38 4.32
N ALA A 67 27.33 2.78 5.21
CA ALA A 67 25.90 2.63 4.98
C ALA A 67 25.46 3.50 3.78
N VAL A 68 24.54 2.96 2.98
CA VAL A 68 24.00 3.61 1.78
C VAL A 68 22.59 4.10 2.09
N LEU A 69 22.37 5.40 1.93
CA LEU A 69 21.04 6.01 1.92
C LEU A 69 20.46 5.98 0.52
N ALA A 70 19.22 5.56 0.38
CA ALA A 70 18.50 5.52 -0.88
C ALA A 70 17.05 5.98 -0.72
N THR A 71 16.50 6.60 -1.75
CA THR A 71 15.09 6.97 -1.82
C THR A 71 14.43 6.16 -2.91
N VAL A 72 13.50 5.28 -2.53
CA VAL A 72 12.78 4.39 -3.44
C VAL A 72 11.50 5.05 -3.91
N TYR A 73 11.44 5.39 -5.19
CA TYR A 73 10.28 5.87 -5.90
C TYR A 73 9.59 4.70 -6.59
N ASP A 74 8.48 4.25 -6.00
CA ASP A 74 7.69 3.19 -6.57
C ASP A 74 6.54 3.76 -7.40
N GLY A 75 6.70 3.72 -8.71
CA GLY A 75 5.68 4.17 -9.66
C GLY A 75 4.45 3.26 -9.73
N ARG A 76 4.50 2.05 -9.15
CA ARG A 76 3.35 1.13 -9.05
C ARG A 76 2.45 1.49 -7.88
N SER A 77 3.05 1.82 -6.73
CA SER A 77 2.33 2.14 -5.50
C SER A 77 2.17 3.65 -5.26
N GLY A 78 2.93 4.48 -5.96
CA GLY A 78 2.96 5.94 -5.79
C GLY A 78 3.75 6.39 -4.55
N TYR A 79 4.48 5.50 -3.89
CA TYR A 79 5.21 5.81 -2.65
C TYR A 79 6.67 6.19 -2.89
N VAL A 80 7.17 7.02 -1.97
CA VAL A 80 8.55 7.43 -1.80
C VAL A 80 9.02 6.91 -0.46
N THR A 81 9.95 5.97 -0.47
CA THR A 81 10.42 5.31 0.74
C THR A 81 11.92 5.58 0.94
N PRO A 82 12.30 6.42 1.91
CA PRO A 82 13.70 6.57 2.28
C PRO A 82 14.16 5.36 3.08
N ILE A 83 15.22 4.69 2.61
CA ILE A 83 15.82 3.50 3.22
C ILE A 83 17.31 3.70 3.44
N GLU A 84 17.84 3.02 4.45
CA GLU A 84 19.26 2.89 4.73
C GLU A 84 19.63 1.41 4.69
N VAL A 85 20.66 1.08 3.91
CA VAL A 85 21.22 -0.28 3.84
C VAL A 85 22.61 -0.28 4.46
N LEU A 86 22.79 -1.10 5.48
CA LEU A 86 24.02 -1.24 6.24
C LEU A 86 24.97 -2.24 5.56
N VAL A 87 26.26 -2.14 5.93
CA VAL A 87 27.34 -3.01 5.42
C VAL A 87 27.14 -4.47 5.85
N ASP A 88 26.33 -4.74 6.86
CA ASP A 88 25.98 -6.10 7.29
C ASP A 88 24.79 -6.71 6.52
N GLY A 89 24.21 -5.97 5.57
CA GLY A 89 23.06 -6.40 4.77
C GLY A 89 21.71 -6.09 5.40
N SER A 90 21.67 -5.56 6.63
CA SER A 90 20.42 -5.12 7.22
C SER A 90 19.93 -3.82 6.56
N SER A 91 18.62 -3.71 6.38
CA SER A 91 17.96 -2.52 5.85
C SER A 91 16.96 -1.95 6.86
N ARG A 92 16.85 -0.63 6.92
CA ARG A 92 15.87 0.08 7.76
C ARG A 92 15.33 1.31 7.03
N PHE A 93 14.18 1.81 7.47
CA PHE A 93 13.69 3.10 7.00
C PHE A 93 14.57 4.23 7.53
N ALA A 94 14.98 5.12 6.63
CA ALA A 94 15.76 6.32 6.95
C ALA A 94 14.85 7.55 7.19
N GLY A 95 13.54 7.39 7.07
CA GLY A 95 12.52 8.40 7.27
C GLY A 95 11.11 7.81 7.08
N GLU A 96 10.09 8.66 7.18
CA GLU A 96 8.71 8.22 6.95
C GLU A 96 8.44 8.02 5.45
N PRO A 97 7.83 6.90 5.03
CA PRO A 97 7.37 6.73 3.66
C PRO A 97 6.32 7.80 3.31
N GLY A 98 6.57 8.55 2.23
CA GLY A 98 5.68 9.59 1.71
C GLY A 98 5.01 9.16 0.41
N HIS A 99 3.99 9.88 -0.03
CA HIS A 99 3.34 9.66 -1.33
C HIS A 99 3.91 10.67 -2.35
N TRP A 100 4.32 10.20 -3.53
CA TRP A 100 5.01 10.97 -4.58
C TRP A 100 4.25 12.19 -5.14
N PRO A 101 2.90 12.23 -5.17
CA PRO A 101 2.14 13.45 -5.51
C PRO A 101 2.31 14.62 -4.51
N GLU A 102 2.75 14.37 -3.28
CA GLU A 102 2.87 15.40 -2.23
C GLU A 102 4.28 16.00 -2.16
N LEU A 103 5.32 15.25 -2.57
CA LEU A 103 6.72 15.71 -2.61
C LEU A 103 7.06 16.62 -3.80
N MET A 104 6.20 16.70 -4.81
CA MET A 104 6.29 17.70 -5.89
C MET A 104 5.63 19.04 -5.51
N GLY A 105 5.03 19.14 -4.31
CA GLY A 105 4.42 20.36 -3.79
C GLY A 105 5.38 21.33 -3.11
N GLU A 106 6.59 20.90 -2.72
CA GLU A 106 7.52 21.70 -1.90
C GLU A 106 8.95 21.79 -2.50
N ALA A 107 9.11 21.55 -3.80
CA ALA A 107 10.37 21.85 -4.51
C ALA A 107 10.11 22.24 -5.96
N ALA A 108 9.19 23.17 -6.19
CA ALA A 108 9.19 23.94 -7.42
C ALA A 108 10.17 25.12 -7.24
N PRO A 109 11.28 25.20 -8.00
CA PRO A 109 12.08 26.41 -8.04
C PRO A 109 11.18 27.57 -8.51
N GLU A 110 11.26 28.72 -7.84
CA GLU A 110 10.55 29.93 -8.25
C GLU A 110 10.74 30.17 -9.76
N PRO A 111 9.67 30.50 -10.50
CA PRO A 111 9.74 30.68 -11.94
C PRO A 111 10.53 31.95 -12.28
N VAL A 112 11.83 31.81 -12.52
CA VAL A 112 12.60 32.82 -13.23
C VAL A 112 12.25 32.72 -14.71
N SER A 113 11.58 33.76 -15.21
CA SER A 113 11.17 33.95 -16.60
C SER A 113 12.33 33.68 -17.59
N PRO A 114 12.13 32.85 -18.64
CA PRO A 114 13.11 32.72 -19.71
C PRO A 114 12.99 33.87 -20.73
N PRO A 115 14.09 34.51 -21.16
CA PRO A 115 14.10 35.24 -22.42
C PRO A 115 14.24 34.30 -23.62
N ALA A 116 13.70 34.77 -24.74
CA ALA A 116 13.36 34.04 -25.95
C ALA A 116 14.54 33.58 -26.83
N ALA A 117 14.25 32.49 -27.54
CA ALA A 117 14.62 32.13 -28.92
C ALA A 117 16.11 32.02 -29.32
N GLU A 118 16.49 30.81 -29.77
CA GLU A 118 16.98 30.62 -31.14
C GLU A 118 16.81 29.16 -31.60
N ALA A 119 16.58 29.01 -32.90
CA ALA A 119 16.10 27.81 -33.57
C ALA A 119 17.23 27.00 -34.26
N VAL A 120 16.84 25.80 -34.72
CA VAL A 120 17.41 24.91 -35.78
C VAL A 120 18.39 23.78 -35.36
N PRO A 121 18.50 22.66 -36.12
CA PRO A 121 17.47 21.86 -36.80
C PRO A 121 17.55 20.35 -36.48
N ALA A 122 16.51 19.61 -36.90
CA ALA A 122 16.37 18.16 -36.76
C ALA A 122 17.37 17.33 -37.59
N ALA A 123 17.78 16.19 -37.05
CA ALA A 123 18.46 15.10 -37.76
C ALA A 123 17.75 13.75 -37.47
N PRO A 124 17.77 12.79 -38.42
CA PRO A 124 16.75 11.75 -38.54
C PRO A 124 17.00 10.49 -37.68
N SER A 125 15.90 9.85 -37.29
CA SER A 125 15.82 8.55 -36.60
C SER A 125 16.22 7.39 -37.53
N PRO A 126 17.00 6.39 -37.06
CA PRO A 126 17.18 5.12 -37.79
C PRO A 126 15.98 4.18 -37.56
N ALA A 127 15.60 3.47 -38.62
CA ALA A 127 14.52 2.49 -38.64
C ALA A 127 14.89 1.17 -37.91
N PRO A 128 13.93 0.47 -37.28
CA PRO A 128 14.18 -0.84 -36.67
C PRO A 128 14.14 -1.98 -37.71
N ALA A 129 15.08 -2.91 -37.60
CA ALA A 129 15.18 -4.15 -38.37
C ALA A 129 14.20 -5.24 -37.84
N PRO A 130 13.82 -6.24 -38.65
CA PRO A 130 12.68 -7.12 -38.37
C PRO A 130 13.00 -8.27 -37.40
N LEU A 131 11.97 -8.66 -36.64
CA LEU A 131 11.88 -9.81 -35.72
C LEU A 131 11.94 -11.16 -36.48
N PRO A 132 12.56 -12.21 -35.90
CA PRO A 132 12.30 -13.59 -36.27
C PRO A 132 11.20 -14.24 -35.40
N GLU A 133 10.34 -15.01 -36.07
CA GLU A 133 9.20 -15.78 -35.54
C GLU A 133 9.58 -17.19 -35.00
N PRO A 134 8.66 -17.92 -34.33
CA PRO A 134 8.92 -18.74 -33.14
C PRO A 134 9.08 -20.26 -33.42
N SER A 135 9.51 -21.02 -32.40
CA SER A 135 9.35 -22.48 -32.38
C SER A 135 9.15 -23.01 -30.93
N PRO A 136 8.37 -24.08 -30.72
CA PRO A 136 7.65 -24.35 -29.47
C PRO A 136 8.28 -25.46 -28.63
N ALA A 137 8.24 -25.37 -27.29
CA ALA A 137 8.26 -26.54 -26.42
C ALA A 137 7.88 -26.24 -24.96
N ALA A 138 7.09 -27.17 -24.42
CA ALA A 138 6.96 -27.59 -23.03
C ALA A 138 6.20 -26.70 -22.02
N ALA A 139 4.99 -27.15 -21.71
CA ALA A 139 4.23 -26.79 -20.52
C ALA A 139 4.90 -27.36 -19.24
N PRO A 140 4.86 -26.64 -18.11
CA PRO A 140 4.92 -27.23 -16.79
C PRO A 140 3.54 -27.27 -16.12
N GLU A 141 3.27 -28.38 -15.45
CA GLU A 141 2.11 -28.66 -14.60
C GLU A 141 2.07 -27.74 -13.34
N PRO A 142 0.91 -27.57 -12.69
CA PRO A 142 0.72 -26.57 -11.64
C PRO A 142 1.23 -27.05 -10.27
N SER A 143 1.96 -26.18 -9.56
CA SER A 143 2.34 -26.36 -8.14
C SER A 143 1.56 -25.38 -7.24
N PRO A 144 1.25 -25.73 -5.97
CA PRO A 144 0.11 -25.20 -5.21
C PRO A 144 0.21 -23.75 -4.78
N ALA A 145 -0.96 -23.11 -4.70
CA ALA A 145 -1.20 -21.74 -4.27
C ALA A 145 -0.49 -21.37 -2.96
N ALA A 146 0.34 -20.32 -3.02
CA ALA A 146 0.75 -19.55 -1.87
C ALA A 146 -0.48 -18.94 -1.18
N ALA A 147 -0.52 -19.02 0.15
CA ALA A 147 -1.54 -18.39 0.98
C ALA A 147 -1.52 -16.85 0.79
N PRO A 148 -2.67 -16.16 0.81
CA PRO A 148 -2.72 -14.72 0.58
C PRO A 148 -2.18 -13.95 1.80
N GLU A 149 -1.11 -13.18 1.60
CA GLU A 149 -0.70 -12.15 2.54
C GLU A 149 -1.80 -11.06 2.65
N PRO A 150 -2.19 -10.66 3.88
CA PRO A 150 -3.13 -9.58 4.07
C PRO A 150 -2.52 -8.23 3.69
N PRO A 151 -3.33 -7.24 3.27
CA PRO A 151 -2.85 -5.87 3.08
C PRO A 151 -2.27 -5.31 4.38
N ALA A 152 -1.25 -4.45 4.25
CA ALA A 152 -0.56 -3.81 5.36
C ALA A 152 -1.52 -3.07 6.32
N PRO A 153 -1.20 -3.01 7.63
CA PRO A 153 -2.05 -2.39 8.64
C PRO A 153 -2.33 -0.92 8.33
N VAL A 154 -3.58 -0.50 8.56
CA VAL A 154 -4.03 0.89 8.38
C VAL A 154 -3.33 1.81 9.39
N THR A 155 -2.47 2.70 8.90
CA THR A 155 -2.00 3.85 9.68
C THR A 155 -3.02 4.98 9.56
N PRO A 156 -3.29 5.75 10.63
CA PRO A 156 -4.20 6.88 10.55
C PRO A 156 -3.54 8.00 9.74
N ALA A 157 -3.79 8.03 8.43
CA ALA A 157 -3.41 9.13 7.57
C ALA A 157 -4.30 10.35 7.88
N ALA A 158 -3.75 11.29 8.66
CA ALA A 158 -4.25 12.65 8.74
C ALA A 158 -4.18 13.27 7.33
N SER A 159 -5.33 13.58 6.75
CA SER A 159 -5.41 14.27 5.46
C SER A 159 -6.46 15.36 5.60
N ALA A 160 -5.97 16.60 5.70
CA ALA A 160 -6.75 17.82 5.60
C ALA A 160 -6.61 18.33 4.16
N ALA A 161 -7.68 18.22 3.38
CA ALA A 161 -7.79 18.88 2.09
C ALA A 161 -8.23 20.34 2.32
N SER A 162 -7.35 21.30 2.02
CA SER A 162 -7.69 22.72 1.99
C SER A 162 -8.47 23.06 0.72
N VAL A 163 -9.71 23.52 0.92
CA VAL A 163 -10.51 24.23 -0.08
C VAL A 163 -10.07 25.69 -0.16
N THR A 164 -9.96 26.19 -1.40
CA THR A 164 -9.46 27.52 -1.76
C THR A 164 -10.32 28.65 -1.18
N ALA A 165 -9.64 29.64 -0.60
CA ALA A 165 -10.24 30.85 -0.05
C ALA A 165 -10.76 31.80 -1.14
N GLY A 166 -11.97 32.31 -0.93
CA GLY A 166 -12.46 33.57 -1.47
C GLY A 166 -12.95 34.44 -0.31
N GLU A 167 -12.33 35.62 -0.16
CA GLU A 167 -12.73 36.79 0.64
C GLU A 167 -12.98 36.63 2.17
N GLN A 168 -12.04 37.11 3.00
CA GLN A 168 -12.31 37.49 4.40
C GLN A 168 -12.87 38.92 4.49
N PRO A 169 -13.66 39.23 5.54
CA PRO A 169 -13.06 39.98 6.64
C PRO A 169 -13.42 39.50 8.05
N SER A 170 -12.37 39.44 8.88
CA SER A 170 -12.28 39.75 10.32
C SER A 170 -13.15 38.99 11.34
N GLY A 171 -12.46 38.15 12.13
CA GLY A 171 -12.78 37.95 13.55
C GLY A 171 -13.19 36.55 13.99
N ALA A 172 -12.30 35.55 13.96
CA ALA A 172 -12.36 34.36 14.81
C ALA A 172 -10.98 33.68 14.87
N ALA A 173 -10.67 33.08 16.03
CA ALA A 173 -9.42 32.42 16.36
C ALA A 173 -8.97 31.35 15.34
N PRO A 174 -7.66 31.04 15.23
CA PRO A 174 -7.19 30.01 14.31
C PRO A 174 -7.86 28.66 14.62
N GLU A 175 -8.67 28.18 13.69
CA GLU A 175 -9.28 26.84 13.73
C GLU A 175 -8.17 25.80 13.75
N ALA A 176 -8.17 25.01 14.83
CA ALA A 176 -7.27 23.89 15.00
C ALA A 176 -7.51 22.85 13.89
N VAL A 177 -6.40 22.37 13.30
CA VAL A 177 -6.35 21.13 12.51
C VAL A 177 -7.12 20.05 13.27
N PRO A 178 -7.97 19.20 12.62
CA PRO A 178 -8.64 18.11 13.33
C PRO A 178 -7.59 17.07 13.72
N GLU A 179 -6.98 17.30 14.87
CA GLU A 179 -6.08 16.40 15.57
C GLU A 179 -6.86 15.11 15.82
N VAL A 180 -6.31 13.97 15.39
CA VAL A 180 -6.88 12.65 15.69
C VAL A 180 -7.14 12.61 17.21
N PRO A 181 -8.39 12.45 17.68
CA PRO A 181 -8.70 12.52 19.09
C PRO A 181 -7.81 11.54 19.86
N ALA A 182 -7.18 11.98 20.95
CA ALA A 182 -6.18 11.17 21.66
C ALA A 182 -6.71 9.77 22.03
N PHE A 183 -7.98 9.68 22.42
CA PHE A 183 -8.62 8.40 22.74
C PHE A 183 -8.65 7.41 21.56
N LEU A 184 -8.73 7.92 20.32
CA LEU A 184 -8.73 7.12 19.10
C LEU A 184 -7.32 6.61 18.80
N ALA A 185 -6.31 7.47 18.93
CA ALA A 185 -4.91 7.08 18.78
C ALA A 185 -4.52 6.00 19.81
N GLU A 186 -4.93 6.19 21.07
CA GLU A 186 -4.74 5.20 22.14
C GLU A 186 -5.46 3.88 21.86
N ALA A 187 -6.70 3.95 21.34
CA ALA A 187 -7.45 2.76 20.96
C ALA A 187 -6.73 1.96 19.87
N VAL A 188 -6.28 2.63 18.80
CA VAL A 188 -5.53 1.99 17.70
C VAL A 188 -4.23 1.37 18.22
N THR A 189 -3.47 2.07 19.06
CA THR A 189 -2.24 1.53 19.68
C THR A 189 -2.52 0.26 20.47
N ARG A 190 -3.53 0.27 21.34
CA ARG A 190 -3.89 -0.91 22.16
C ARG A 190 -4.35 -2.10 21.31
N ILE A 191 -5.14 -1.84 20.26
CA ILE A 191 -5.59 -2.89 19.34
C ILE A 191 -4.40 -3.50 18.60
N ASN A 192 -3.50 -2.67 18.04
CA ASN A 192 -2.32 -3.12 17.33
C ASN A 192 -1.34 -3.88 18.25
N GLU A 193 -1.20 -3.47 19.50
CA GLU A 193 -0.41 -4.20 20.49
C GLU A 193 -1.00 -5.59 20.76
N ALA A 194 -2.32 -5.70 20.95
CA ALA A 194 -2.95 -7.00 21.13
C ALA A 194 -2.81 -7.90 19.89
N ILE A 195 -2.91 -7.35 18.67
CA ILE A 195 -2.65 -8.09 17.43
C ILE A 195 -1.21 -8.63 17.42
N ARG A 196 -0.22 -7.77 17.72
CA ARG A 196 1.21 -8.15 17.75
C ARG A 196 1.51 -9.22 18.79
N LEU A 197 0.78 -9.24 19.90
CA LEU A 197 0.88 -10.28 20.94
C LEU A 197 0.06 -11.54 20.61
N GLY A 198 -0.63 -11.60 19.47
CA GLY A 198 -1.47 -12.73 19.07
C GLY A 198 -2.80 -12.82 19.82
N ASN A 199 -3.16 -11.81 20.61
CA ASN A 199 -4.37 -11.77 21.43
C ASN A 199 -5.59 -11.29 20.63
N ILE A 200 -5.92 -11.99 19.54
CA ILE A 200 -6.90 -11.53 18.53
C ILE A 200 -8.31 -11.33 19.12
N THR A 201 -8.75 -12.19 20.05
CA THR A 201 -10.05 -12.03 20.73
C THR A 201 -10.12 -10.72 21.54
N SER A 202 -9.03 -10.36 22.21
CA SER A 202 -8.93 -9.09 22.96
C SER A 202 -8.92 -7.90 22.01
N ALA A 203 -8.16 -8.00 20.91
CA ALA A 203 -8.16 -6.98 19.85
C ALA A 203 -9.57 -6.76 19.28
N ALA A 204 -10.36 -7.83 19.08
CA ALA A 204 -11.73 -7.73 18.58
C ALA A 204 -12.66 -7.01 19.55
N ALA A 205 -12.60 -7.36 20.83
CA ALA A 205 -13.39 -6.68 21.87
C ALA A 205 -13.01 -5.20 21.99
N MET A 206 -11.71 -4.87 21.94
CA MET A 206 -11.23 -3.49 21.98
C MET A 206 -11.63 -2.70 20.74
N ALA A 207 -11.57 -3.29 19.55
CA ALA A 207 -12.01 -2.66 18.30
C ALA A 207 -13.50 -2.33 18.33
N GLU A 208 -14.34 -3.29 18.76
CA GLU A 208 -15.79 -3.08 18.84
C GLU A 208 -16.16 -2.02 19.89
N GLN A 209 -15.53 -2.05 21.07
CA GLN A 209 -15.74 -1.03 22.10
C GLN A 209 -15.31 0.36 21.61
N SER A 210 -14.15 0.47 20.96
CA SER A 210 -13.63 1.74 20.46
C SER A 210 -14.51 2.29 19.35
N ARG A 211 -15.02 1.42 18.46
CA ARG A 211 -15.97 1.77 17.41
C ARG A 211 -17.30 2.26 17.99
N ALA A 212 -17.85 1.57 18.99
CA ALA A 212 -19.09 1.99 19.66
C ALA A 212 -18.95 3.39 20.30
N SER A 213 -17.84 3.63 21.00
CA SER A 213 -17.52 4.94 21.57
C SER A 213 -17.38 6.02 20.50
N ALA A 214 -16.68 5.74 19.40
CA ALA A 214 -16.50 6.69 18.31
C ALA A 214 -17.81 6.99 17.56
N VAL A 215 -18.68 5.99 17.36
CA VAL A 215 -20.03 6.19 16.80
C VAL A 215 -20.85 7.10 17.70
N HIS A 216 -20.78 6.89 19.02
CA HIS A 216 -21.48 7.74 19.98
C HIS A 216 -20.96 9.19 19.95
N ALA A 217 -19.64 9.38 19.82
CA ALA A 217 -19.02 10.70 19.82
C ALA A 217 -19.19 11.47 18.50
N PHE A 218 -19.14 10.79 17.35
CA PHE A 218 -19.00 11.44 16.05
C PHE A 218 -20.09 11.07 15.02
N GLY A 219 -20.88 10.03 15.29
CA GLY A 219 -21.85 9.47 14.33
C GLY A 219 -21.24 8.45 13.36
N GLU A 220 -22.09 7.63 12.74
CA GLU A 220 -21.68 6.44 11.98
C GLU A 220 -20.85 6.71 10.73
N GLY A 221 -21.09 7.83 10.04
CA GLY A 221 -20.41 8.20 8.80
C GLY A 221 -19.15 9.03 9.00
N HIS A 222 -18.73 9.28 10.25
CA HIS A 222 -17.57 10.12 10.51
C HIS A 222 -16.26 9.42 10.08
N PRO A 223 -15.30 10.10 9.44
CA PRO A 223 -14.04 9.51 8.98
C PRO A 223 -13.29 8.68 10.03
N HIS A 224 -13.25 9.14 11.28
CA HIS A 224 -12.67 8.39 12.40
C HIS A 224 -13.37 7.05 12.70
N VAL A 225 -14.69 7.00 12.55
CA VAL A 225 -15.46 5.76 12.71
C VAL A 225 -15.18 4.81 11.55
N LEU A 226 -15.11 5.33 10.32
CA LEU A 226 -14.77 4.53 9.14
C LEU A 226 -13.37 3.91 9.27
N HIS A 227 -12.39 4.67 9.75
CA HIS A 227 -11.05 4.13 10.01
C HIS A 227 -11.05 3.01 11.08
N LEU A 228 -11.84 3.14 12.14
CA LEU A 228 -12.02 2.06 13.12
C LEU A 228 -12.75 0.85 12.54
N ARG A 229 -13.65 1.04 11.56
CA ARG A 229 -14.29 -0.07 10.84
C ARG A 229 -13.27 -0.83 10.00
N GLU A 230 -12.34 -0.14 9.32
CA GLU A 230 -11.24 -0.79 8.58
C GLU A 230 -10.38 -1.66 9.50
N LEU A 231 -9.99 -1.14 10.67
CA LEU A 231 -9.25 -1.91 11.67
C LEU A 231 -10.09 -3.08 12.23
N SER A 232 -11.39 -2.88 12.45
CA SER A 232 -12.29 -3.94 12.91
C SER A 232 -12.42 -5.06 11.86
N ALA A 233 -12.46 -4.72 10.57
CA ALA A 233 -12.46 -5.69 9.49
C ALA A 233 -11.15 -6.48 9.43
N TYR A 234 -10.00 -5.83 9.67
CA TYR A 234 -8.71 -6.52 9.73
C TYR A 234 -8.64 -7.49 10.92
N VAL A 235 -9.10 -7.07 12.10
CA VAL A 235 -9.17 -7.95 13.27
C VAL A 235 -10.08 -9.15 13.03
N ALA A 236 -11.23 -8.96 12.37
CA ALA A 236 -12.12 -10.07 12.00
C ALA A 236 -11.44 -11.06 11.03
N TYR A 237 -10.64 -10.56 10.08
CA TYR A 237 -9.85 -11.41 9.18
C TYR A 237 -8.84 -12.25 9.97
N LEU A 238 -8.08 -11.63 10.88
CA LEU A 238 -7.12 -12.33 11.75
C LEU A 238 -7.79 -13.32 12.69
N ALA A 239 -9.04 -13.07 13.08
CA ALA A 239 -9.83 -13.97 13.91
C ALA A 239 -10.33 -15.21 13.14
N GLY A 240 -10.07 -15.30 11.82
CA GLY A 240 -10.56 -16.38 10.98
C GLY A 240 -12.03 -16.23 10.60
N ASP A 241 -12.57 -15.00 10.65
CA ASP A 241 -13.94 -14.67 10.21
C ASP A 241 -13.91 -13.81 8.93
N PRO A 242 -13.59 -14.43 7.76
CA PRO A 242 -13.49 -13.72 6.50
C PRO A 242 -14.82 -13.13 6.04
N THR A 243 -15.95 -13.75 6.40
CA THR A 243 -17.28 -13.26 6.02
C THR A 243 -17.60 -11.94 6.73
N ARG A 244 -17.32 -11.86 8.04
CA ARG A 244 -17.49 -10.61 8.80
C ARG A 244 -16.52 -9.54 8.32
N SER A 245 -15.25 -9.90 8.08
CA SER A 245 -14.25 -8.98 7.55
C SER A 245 -14.68 -8.37 6.22
N LEU A 246 -15.17 -9.22 5.30
CA LEU A 246 -15.68 -8.81 4.00
C LEU A 246 -16.86 -7.83 4.13
N ALA A 247 -17.87 -8.18 4.92
CA ALA A 247 -19.06 -7.35 5.10
C ALA A 247 -18.71 -5.95 5.62
N ILE A 248 -17.89 -5.87 6.68
CA ILE A 248 -17.45 -4.58 7.24
C ILE A 248 -16.66 -3.77 6.19
N SER A 249 -15.79 -4.42 5.42
CA SER A 249 -14.98 -3.76 4.39
C SER A 249 -15.85 -3.21 3.24
N LEU A 250 -16.88 -3.94 2.80
CA LEU A 250 -17.82 -3.48 1.77
C LEU A 250 -18.66 -2.29 2.24
N ASP A 251 -19.20 -2.36 3.47
CA ASP A 251 -19.97 -1.25 4.03
C ASP A 251 -19.11 0.00 4.22
N THR A 252 -17.84 -0.17 4.58
CA THR A 252 -16.88 0.93 4.71
C THR A 252 -16.49 1.50 3.35
N ALA A 253 -16.28 0.66 2.34
CA ALA A 253 -16.02 1.10 0.96
C ALA A 253 -17.18 1.93 0.40
N ARG A 254 -18.44 1.51 0.61
CA ARG A 254 -19.63 2.26 0.22
C ARG A 254 -19.67 3.63 0.91
N ALA A 255 -19.41 3.67 2.23
CA ALA A 255 -19.40 4.92 2.97
C ALA A 255 -18.30 5.91 2.52
N TRP A 256 -17.13 5.41 2.10
CA TRP A 256 -16.09 6.25 1.49
C TRP A 256 -16.47 6.71 0.08
N HIS A 257 -17.06 5.82 -0.73
CA HIS A 257 -17.49 6.12 -2.09
C HIS A 257 -18.58 7.18 -2.14
N ASP A 258 -19.57 7.11 -1.25
CA ASP A 258 -20.64 8.12 -1.13
C ASP A 258 -20.10 9.53 -0.83
N ARG A 259 -18.85 9.62 -0.33
CA ARG A 259 -18.13 10.87 -0.04
C ARG A 259 -17.16 11.28 -1.14
N GLY A 260 -17.00 10.47 -2.19
CA GLY A 260 -16.00 10.65 -3.24
C GLY A 260 -14.56 10.46 -2.75
N ASP A 261 -14.36 9.73 -1.64
CA ASP A 261 -13.04 9.53 -1.05
C ASP A 261 -12.28 8.38 -1.76
N PRO A 262 -11.04 8.60 -2.24
CA PRO A 262 -10.27 7.56 -2.92
C PRO A 262 -9.96 6.33 -2.04
N ARG A 263 -10.06 6.46 -0.70
CA ARG A 263 -9.90 5.33 0.25
C ARG A 263 -10.94 4.24 0.07
N ALA A 264 -12.06 4.51 -0.62
CA ALA A 264 -13.04 3.49 -1.00
C ALA A 264 -12.38 2.29 -1.69
N TYR A 265 -11.38 2.54 -2.55
CA TYR A 265 -10.68 1.47 -3.27
C TYR A 265 -9.88 0.57 -2.33
N GLN A 266 -9.21 1.13 -1.32
CA GLN A 266 -8.44 0.33 -0.35
C GLN A 266 -9.35 -0.60 0.46
N SER A 267 -10.53 -0.10 0.87
CA SER A 267 -11.55 -0.93 1.52
C SER A 267 -12.05 -2.06 0.60
N VAL A 268 -12.16 -1.83 -0.71
CA VAL A 268 -12.46 -2.89 -1.71
C VAL A 268 -11.33 -3.91 -1.83
N LEU A 269 -10.07 -3.50 -1.77
CA LEU A 269 -8.94 -4.43 -1.78
C LEU A 269 -8.91 -5.31 -0.52
N GLN A 270 -9.20 -4.73 0.65
CA GLN A 270 -9.33 -5.46 1.90
C GLN A 270 -10.51 -6.45 1.86
N ALA A 271 -11.66 -6.02 1.32
CA ALA A 271 -12.79 -6.88 1.02
C ALA A 271 -12.38 -8.05 0.11
N ALA A 272 -11.67 -7.79 -1.00
CA ALA A 272 -11.20 -8.83 -1.92
C ALA A 272 -10.26 -9.85 -1.26
N ALA A 273 -9.39 -9.41 -0.34
CA ALA A 273 -8.55 -10.31 0.45
C ALA A 273 -9.38 -11.24 1.36
N ALA A 274 -10.34 -10.67 2.11
CA ALA A 274 -11.24 -11.45 2.95
C ALA A 274 -12.10 -12.43 2.13
N TRP A 275 -12.62 -11.98 0.99
CA TRP A 275 -13.39 -12.83 0.06
C TRP A 275 -12.60 -14.03 -0.47
N ARG A 276 -11.29 -13.86 -0.73
CA ARG A 276 -10.42 -14.97 -1.14
C ARG A 276 -10.29 -16.05 -0.06
N ALA A 277 -10.36 -15.66 1.21
CA ALA A 277 -10.31 -16.57 2.35
C ALA A 277 -11.64 -17.29 2.64
N VAL A 278 -12.76 -16.91 2.00
CA VAL A 278 -14.02 -17.65 2.07
C VAL A 278 -13.89 -18.97 1.29
N THR A 279 -13.96 -20.09 2.01
CA THR A 279 -13.74 -21.44 1.48
C THR A 279 -14.98 -22.06 0.85
N ASP A 280 -16.17 -21.78 1.39
CA ASP A 280 -17.45 -22.25 0.84
C ASP A 280 -17.70 -21.62 -0.53
N ALA A 281 -17.94 -22.47 -1.54
CA ALA A 281 -18.07 -22.02 -2.92
C ALA A 281 -19.37 -21.24 -3.18
N ARG A 282 -20.47 -21.62 -2.52
CA ARG A 282 -21.78 -20.98 -2.69
C ARG A 282 -21.79 -19.62 -2.01
N GLU A 283 -21.29 -19.57 -0.79
CA GLU A 283 -21.22 -18.33 -0.03
C GLU A 283 -20.18 -17.38 -0.65
N GLY A 284 -19.05 -17.92 -1.10
CA GLY A 284 -18.08 -17.18 -1.90
C GLY A 284 -18.67 -16.63 -3.21
N LEU A 285 -19.58 -17.34 -3.88
CA LEU A 285 -20.25 -16.82 -5.08
C LEU A 285 -21.14 -15.64 -4.73
N ARG A 286 -22.05 -15.81 -3.77
CA ARG A 286 -23.01 -14.78 -3.32
C ARG A 286 -22.30 -13.50 -2.88
N LEU A 287 -21.30 -13.63 -2.02
CA LEU A 287 -20.52 -12.51 -1.51
C LEU A 287 -19.65 -11.84 -2.58
N GLY A 288 -19.21 -12.60 -3.58
CA GLY A 288 -18.38 -12.10 -4.69
C GLY A 288 -19.13 -11.18 -5.64
N GLU A 289 -20.43 -11.41 -5.83
CA GLU A 289 -21.29 -10.56 -6.67
C GLU A 289 -21.35 -9.13 -6.14
N GLU A 290 -21.58 -8.96 -4.83
CA GLU A 290 -21.61 -7.64 -4.19
C GLU A 290 -20.27 -6.91 -4.30
N LEU A 291 -19.17 -7.62 -4.07
CA LEU A 291 -17.81 -7.08 -4.19
C LEU A 291 -17.49 -6.61 -5.61
N ILE A 292 -17.78 -7.46 -6.61
CA ILE A 292 -17.46 -7.15 -8.01
C ILE A 292 -18.34 -6.02 -8.54
N ALA A 293 -19.59 -5.93 -8.11
CA ALA A 293 -20.48 -4.83 -8.47
C ALA A 293 -19.91 -3.49 -7.97
N LEU A 294 -19.56 -3.38 -6.68
CA LEU A 294 -19.00 -2.16 -6.10
C LEU A 294 -17.64 -1.80 -6.73
N TRP A 295 -16.77 -2.78 -6.94
CA TRP A 295 -15.48 -2.53 -7.60
C TRP A 295 -15.67 -2.04 -9.05
N ALA A 296 -16.59 -2.64 -9.81
CA ALA A 296 -16.89 -2.21 -11.17
C ALA A 296 -17.44 -0.77 -11.22
N GLU A 297 -18.24 -0.38 -10.23
CA GLU A 297 -18.72 0.99 -10.07
C GLU A 297 -17.55 1.95 -9.83
N LEU A 298 -16.67 1.67 -8.86
CA LEU A 298 -15.47 2.47 -8.59
C LEU A 298 -14.55 2.58 -9.82
N ALA A 299 -14.37 1.48 -10.56
CA ALA A 299 -13.52 1.44 -11.74
C ALA A 299 -14.14 2.14 -12.96
N SER A 300 -15.42 2.53 -12.92
CA SER A 300 -16.07 3.26 -14.01
C SER A 300 -15.69 4.74 -14.05
N VAL A 301 -15.16 5.27 -12.94
CA VAL A 301 -14.69 6.65 -12.79
C VAL A 301 -13.16 6.65 -12.78
N ALA A 302 -12.53 7.66 -13.39
CA ALA A 302 -11.08 7.79 -13.39
C ALA A 302 -10.55 7.83 -11.94
N GLY A 303 -9.58 6.96 -11.63
CA GLY A 303 -9.01 6.83 -10.29
C GLY A 303 -8.24 5.52 -10.09
N PRO A 304 -7.79 5.23 -8.86
CA PRO A 304 -7.00 4.04 -8.55
C PRO A 304 -7.68 2.73 -8.96
N ALA A 305 -9.01 2.62 -8.75
CA ALA A 305 -9.78 1.45 -9.13
C ALA A 305 -9.84 1.22 -10.65
N ALA A 306 -9.87 2.30 -11.45
CA ALA A 306 -9.85 2.22 -12.91
C ALA A 306 -8.45 1.87 -13.45
N ALA A 307 -7.40 2.38 -12.81
CA ALA A 307 -6.01 2.06 -13.16
C ALA A 307 -5.69 0.57 -12.93
N ASP A 308 -6.35 -0.06 -11.94
CA ASP A 308 -6.13 -1.44 -11.56
C ASP A 308 -7.21 -2.41 -12.08
N ILE A 309 -7.58 -2.24 -13.36
CA ILE A 309 -8.60 -3.07 -14.01
C ILE A 309 -8.25 -4.57 -14.00
N THR A 310 -6.95 -4.89 -14.00
CA THR A 310 -6.46 -6.28 -14.04
C THR A 310 -6.87 -7.09 -12.80
N GLN A 311 -6.93 -6.44 -11.63
CA GLN A 311 -7.36 -7.07 -10.39
C GLN A 311 -8.88 -7.30 -10.37
N LEU A 312 -9.67 -6.38 -10.92
CA LEU A 312 -11.10 -6.59 -11.13
C LEU A 312 -11.36 -7.77 -12.08
N GLU A 313 -10.59 -7.89 -13.14
CA GLU A 313 -10.68 -9.05 -14.04
C GLU A 313 -10.26 -10.36 -13.34
N ALA A 314 -9.24 -10.33 -12.49
CA ALA A 314 -8.83 -11.49 -11.69
C ALA A 314 -9.95 -11.93 -10.73
N ALA A 315 -10.63 -10.97 -10.10
CA ALA A 315 -11.79 -11.22 -9.26
C ALA A 315 -12.94 -11.86 -10.07
N ARG A 316 -13.26 -11.33 -11.25
CA ARG A 316 -14.27 -11.90 -12.17
C ARG A 316 -13.92 -13.32 -12.60
N ARG A 317 -12.65 -13.61 -12.92
CA ARG A 317 -12.18 -14.98 -13.23
C ARG A 317 -12.38 -15.92 -12.04
N ARG A 318 -12.13 -15.49 -10.80
CA ARG A 318 -12.41 -16.29 -9.60
C ARG A 318 -13.91 -16.56 -9.44
N MET A 319 -14.76 -15.58 -9.69
CA MET A 319 -16.22 -15.73 -9.63
C MET A 319 -16.71 -16.79 -10.61
N GLY A 320 -16.18 -16.81 -11.84
CA GLY A 320 -16.46 -17.88 -12.82
C GLY A 320 -16.12 -19.27 -12.29
N ARG A 321 -14.93 -19.45 -11.71
CA ARG A 321 -14.53 -20.73 -11.09
C ARG A 321 -15.40 -21.14 -9.89
N LEU A 322 -15.90 -20.19 -9.12
CA LEU A 322 -16.83 -20.46 -8.02
C LEU A 322 -18.19 -20.96 -8.53
N ALA A 323 -18.70 -20.34 -9.60
CA ALA A 323 -19.95 -20.73 -10.24
C ALA A 323 -19.88 -22.16 -10.80
N GLU A 324 -18.79 -22.49 -11.48
CA GLU A 324 -18.53 -23.85 -11.99
C GLU A 324 -18.48 -24.90 -10.86
N ARG A 325 -17.76 -24.62 -9.77
CA ARG A 325 -17.70 -25.52 -8.60
C ARG A 325 -19.07 -25.73 -7.96
N THR A 326 -19.84 -24.65 -7.82
CA THR A 326 -21.20 -24.71 -7.25
C THR A 326 -22.13 -25.55 -8.13
N ALA A 327 -22.07 -25.39 -9.45
CA ALA A 327 -22.85 -26.18 -10.40
C ALA A 327 -22.45 -27.66 -10.39
N GLY A 328 -21.15 -27.96 -10.33
CA GLY A 328 -20.64 -29.34 -10.22
C GLY A 328 -21.11 -30.04 -8.95
N GLN A 329 -21.09 -29.36 -7.80
CA GLN A 329 -21.61 -29.89 -6.53
C GLN A 329 -23.10 -30.21 -6.60
N ALA A 330 -23.92 -29.35 -7.22
CA ALA A 330 -25.36 -29.59 -7.37
C ALA A 330 -25.66 -30.83 -8.25
N ARG A 331 -24.89 -31.04 -9.32
CA ARG A 331 -25.02 -32.22 -10.19
C ARG A 331 -24.62 -33.51 -9.47
N GLY A 332 -23.46 -33.52 -8.81
CA GLY A 332 -23.01 -34.68 -8.04
C GLY A 332 -23.96 -35.06 -6.89
N SER A 333 -24.59 -34.07 -6.25
CA SER A 333 -25.63 -34.30 -5.23
C SER A 333 -26.87 -34.98 -5.81
N SER A 334 -27.26 -34.62 -7.03
CA SER A 334 -28.45 -35.15 -7.71
C SER A 334 -28.23 -36.59 -8.19
N GLU A 335 -27.03 -36.91 -8.68
CA GLU A 335 -26.66 -38.26 -9.12
C GLU A 335 -26.56 -39.26 -7.95
N LEU A 336 -26.08 -38.82 -6.78
CA LEU A 336 -26.03 -39.65 -5.57
C LEU A 336 -27.42 -39.90 -4.95
N SER A 337 -28.41 -39.05 -5.26
CA SER A 337 -29.78 -39.16 -4.75
C SER A 337 -30.72 -39.92 -5.71
N ALA A 338 -30.27 -40.23 -6.93
CA ALA A 338 -31.03 -41.05 -7.87
C ALA A 338 -31.12 -42.51 -7.36
N PRO A 339 -32.32 -43.12 -7.29
CA PRO A 339 -32.45 -44.50 -6.85
C PRO A 339 -31.71 -45.42 -7.84
N ARG A 340 -30.79 -46.25 -7.31
CA ARG A 340 -30.26 -47.39 -8.06
C ARG A 340 -31.42 -48.33 -8.36
N GLU A 341 -31.86 -48.38 -9.62
CA GLU A 341 -32.86 -49.36 -10.04
C GLU A 341 -32.30 -50.78 -9.80
N PRO A 342 -33.15 -51.71 -9.31
CA PRO A 342 -32.79 -53.08 -8.98
C PRO A 342 -32.53 -53.96 -10.21
#